data_AF-A0A822DN87-F1
#
_entry.id   AF-A0A822DN87-F1
#
_cell.length_a   1.000
_cell.length_b   1.000
_cell.length_c   1.000
_cell.angle_alpha   90.00
_cell.angle_beta   90.00
_cell.angle_gamma   90.00
#
_symmetry.space_group_name_H-M   'P 1'
#
loop_
_entity.id
_entity.type
_entity.pdbx_description
1 polymer ?
#
loop_
_entity_poly.entity_id
_entity_poly.type
_entity_poly.pdbx_seq_one_letter_code
_entity_poly.pdbx_strand_id
1 'polypeptide(L)'
;MVLSSDDEHDFKQVLMDMKEQLGGGETNLQTLGRLLSEMSKFDLAEKYFIRFLKQLSPDDPLLYDLYQDLGKLASQVNNFDKSMEWRQKAITLKQQNQSKSSESD
;
A
#
# COMPACT_ATOMS: atom_id res chain seq x y z
N MET A 1 -32.82 -8.34 5.28
CA MET A 1 -32.14 -9.51 5.87
C MET A 1 -30.66 -9.24 5.74
N VAL A 2 -29.99 -8.84 6.83
CA VAL A 2 -28.58 -8.38 6.82
C VAL A 2 -27.69 -9.62 6.94
N LEU A 3 -27.27 -10.18 5.80
CA LEU A 3 -26.25 -11.21 5.73
C LEU A 3 -24.89 -10.52 5.59
N SER A 4 -24.33 -9.92 6.64
CA SER A 4 -22.98 -9.32 6.56
C SER A 4 -22.28 -9.18 7.92
N SER A 5 -22.49 -10.09 8.86
CA SER A 5 -21.72 -10.09 10.12
C SER A 5 -20.65 -11.18 10.17
N ASP A 6 -20.88 -12.33 9.51
CA ASP A 6 -19.92 -13.45 9.55
C ASP A 6 -18.74 -13.24 8.59
N ASP A 7 -18.98 -12.71 7.39
CA ASP A 7 -17.93 -12.49 6.39
C ASP A 7 -16.81 -11.56 6.88
N GLU A 8 -17.14 -10.62 7.80
CA GLU A 8 -16.17 -9.67 8.30
C GLU A 8 -15.24 -10.26 9.37
N HIS A 9 -15.74 -11.23 10.14
CA HIS A 9 -15.00 -11.89 11.20
C HIS A 9 -14.05 -12.95 10.64
N ASP A 10 -14.55 -13.77 9.72
CA ASP A 10 -13.75 -14.80 9.03
C ASP A 10 -12.64 -14.16 8.19
N PHE A 11 -12.93 -13.02 7.55
CA PHE A 11 -11.92 -12.30 6.78
C PHE A 11 -10.79 -11.73 7.65
N LYS A 12 -11.11 -11.17 8.83
CA LYS A 12 -10.08 -10.69 9.75
C LYS A 12 -9.18 -11.85 10.20
N GLN A 13 -9.75 -13.04 10.41
CA GLN A 13 -8.95 -14.24 10.67
C GLN A 13 -8.08 -14.62 9.47
N VAL A 14 -8.62 -14.71 8.26
CA VAL A 14 -7.82 -15.03 7.06
C VAL A 14 -6.67 -14.05 6.85
N LEU A 15 -6.89 -12.75 7.09
CA LEU A 15 -5.83 -11.74 7.04
C LEU A 15 -4.81 -11.91 8.17
N MET A 16 -5.24 -12.23 9.39
CA MET A 16 -4.34 -12.47 10.52
C MET A 16 -3.52 -13.73 10.30
N ASP A 17 -4.15 -14.80 9.82
CA ASP A 17 -3.52 -16.07 9.48
C ASP A 17 -2.54 -15.89 8.32
N MET A 18 -2.90 -15.15 7.26
CA MET A 18 -1.97 -14.80 6.19
C MET A 18 -0.79 -13.99 6.72
N LYS A 19 -1.03 -13.00 7.59
CA LYS A 19 0.04 -12.21 8.21
C LYS A 19 0.98 -13.07 9.06
N GLU A 20 0.44 -14.05 9.76
CA GLU A 20 1.19 -14.96 10.63
C GLU A 20 1.97 -16.00 9.81
N GLN A 21 1.36 -16.56 8.76
CA GLN A 21 1.99 -17.53 7.84
C GLN A 21 3.05 -16.91 6.94
N LEU A 22 2.85 -15.67 6.49
CA LEU A 22 3.77 -15.01 5.55
C LEU A 22 4.99 -14.38 6.26
N GLY A 23 5.07 -14.41 7.59
CA GLY A 23 6.26 -14.03 8.35
C GLY A 23 6.74 -12.60 8.10
N GLY A 24 6.16 -11.61 8.81
CA GLY A 24 6.79 -10.32 9.18
C GLY A 24 7.36 -9.37 8.10
N GLY A 25 7.34 -9.74 6.82
CA GLY A 25 8.03 -9.00 5.76
C GLY A 25 7.25 -7.81 5.19
N GLU A 26 8.01 -6.90 4.61
CA GLU A 26 7.60 -5.71 3.86
C GLU A 26 6.56 -6.02 2.78
N THR A 27 6.78 -7.10 2.03
CA THR A 27 5.87 -7.61 0.97
C THR A 27 4.47 -8.00 1.51
N ASN A 28 4.36 -8.35 2.79
CA ASN A 28 3.09 -8.78 3.38
C ASN A 28 2.16 -7.60 3.56
N LEU A 29 2.66 -6.46 4.01
CA LEU A 29 1.83 -5.29 4.27
C LEU A 29 1.28 -4.69 2.96
N GLN A 30 2.08 -4.71 1.90
CA GLN A 30 1.64 -4.28 0.57
C GLN A 30 0.55 -5.20 0.01
N THR A 31 0.76 -6.52 0.10
CA THR A 31 -0.20 -7.52 -0.39
C THR A 31 -1.53 -7.43 0.37
N LEU A 32 -1.47 -7.29 1.70
CA LEU A 32 -2.64 -7.08 2.55
C LEU A 32 -3.38 -5.78 2.19
N GLY A 33 -2.65 -4.69 1.98
CA GLY A 33 -3.23 -3.41 1.56
C GLY A 33 -3.97 -3.52 0.22
N ARG A 34 -3.40 -4.22 -0.77
CA ARG A 34 -4.06 -4.47 -2.06
C ARG A 34 -5.31 -5.31 -1.91
N LEU A 35 -5.26 -6.41 -1.15
CA LEU A 35 -6.43 -7.27 -0.93
C LEU A 35 -7.57 -6.50 -0.25
N LEU A 36 -7.25 -5.67 0.74
CA LEU A 36 -8.22 -4.78 1.39
C LEU A 36 -8.83 -3.77 0.41
N SER A 37 -8.02 -3.24 -0.51
CA SER A 37 -8.48 -2.35 -1.59
C SER A 37 -9.49 -3.03 -2.51
N GLU A 38 -9.20 -4.25 -2.95
CA GLU A 38 -10.09 -5.04 -3.81
C GLU A 38 -11.40 -5.40 -3.09
N MET A 39 -11.37 -5.51 -1.75
CA MET A 39 -12.54 -5.73 -0.92
C MET A 39 -13.28 -4.45 -0.52
N SER A 40 -12.95 -3.30 -1.13
CA SER A 40 -13.52 -1.98 -0.81
C SER A 40 -13.30 -1.53 0.64
N LYS A 41 -12.37 -2.15 1.37
CA LYS A 41 -11.99 -1.79 2.75
C LYS A 41 -10.87 -0.75 2.74
N PHE A 42 -11.18 0.40 2.15
CA PHE A 42 -10.18 1.40 1.82
C PHE A 42 -9.50 2.02 3.05
N ASP A 43 -10.23 2.24 4.14
CA ASP A 43 -9.68 2.78 5.40
C ASP A 43 -8.63 1.86 6.04
N LEU A 44 -8.87 0.55 5.95
CA LEU A 44 -7.92 -0.46 6.43
C LEU A 44 -6.72 -0.52 5.50
N ALA A 45 -6.94 -0.55 4.17
CA ALA A 45 -5.86 -0.55 3.19
C ALA A 45 -4.90 0.64 3.39
N GLU A 46 -5.43 1.86 3.56
CA GLU A 46 -4.62 3.07 3.80
C GLU A 46 -3.77 2.93 5.06
N LYS A 47 -4.35 2.41 6.16
CA LYS A 47 -3.62 2.17 7.42
C LYS A 47 -2.46 1.19 7.25
N TYR A 48 -2.67 0.09 6.52
CA TYR A 48 -1.62 -0.89 6.26
C TYR A 48 -0.52 -0.32 5.37
N PHE A 49 -0.87 0.39 4.30
CA PHE A 49 0.10 1.05 3.43
C PHE A 49 0.90 2.15 4.16
N ILE A 50 0.26 2.99 4.98
CA ILE A 50 0.97 4.00 5.79
C ILE A 50 1.90 3.35 6.82
N ARG A 51 1.46 2.25 7.44
CA ARG A 51 2.31 1.50 8.38
C ARG A 51 3.50 0.89 7.66
N PHE A 52 3.31 0.40 6.44
CA PHE A 52 4.38 -0.12 5.61
C PHE A 52 5.36 1.00 5.20
N LEU A 53 4.83 2.16 4.80
CA LEU A 53 5.62 3.34 4.46
C LEU A 53 6.57 3.77 5.57
N LYS A 54 6.15 3.63 6.83
CA LYS A 54 6.97 3.94 8.01
C LYS A 54 8.06 2.91 8.31
N GLN A 55 7.97 1.71 7.75
CA GLN A 55 8.97 0.65 7.92
C GLN A 55 10.02 0.70 6.80
N LEU A 56 9.64 1.20 5.62
CA LEU A 56 10.55 1.34 4.50
C LEU A 56 11.59 2.44 4.73
N SER A 57 12.79 2.19 4.23
CA SER A 57 13.86 3.20 4.19
C SER A 57 13.59 4.22 3.06
N PRO A 58 14.06 5.47 3.16
CA PRO A 58 13.82 6.51 2.16
C PRO A 58 14.32 6.19 0.73
N ASP A 59 15.32 5.32 0.61
CA ASP A 59 15.88 4.87 -0.66
C ASP A 59 15.39 3.46 -1.05
N ASP A 60 14.39 2.93 -0.36
CA ASP A 60 13.88 1.60 -0.62
C ASP A 60 13.17 1.53 -1.98
N PRO A 61 13.52 0.57 -2.86
CA PRO A 61 12.87 0.42 -4.16
C PRO A 61 11.35 0.15 -4.05
N LEU A 62 10.88 -0.43 -2.94
CA LEU A 62 9.47 -0.72 -2.70
C LEU A 62 8.63 0.54 -2.43
N LEU A 63 9.26 1.67 -2.08
CA LEU A 63 8.56 2.95 -1.90
C LEU A 63 7.82 3.38 -3.16
N TYR A 64 8.42 3.14 -4.33
CA TYR A 64 7.81 3.49 -5.60
C TYR A 64 6.49 2.75 -5.81
N ASP A 65 6.49 1.43 -5.58
CA ASP A 65 5.29 0.60 -5.73
C ASP A 65 4.25 0.93 -4.66
N LEU A 66 4.70 1.23 -3.43
CA LEU A 66 3.80 1.64 -2.34
C LEU A 66 3.08 2.96 -2.63
N TYR A 67 3.78 3.95 -3.17
CA TYR A 67 3.15 5.22 -3.56
C TYR A 67 2.18 5.04 -4.73
N GLN A 68 2.46 4.14 -5.67
CA GLN A 68 1.49 3.80 -6.72
C GLN A 68 0.24 3.15 -6.14
N ASP A 69 0.39 2.25 -5.17
CA ASP A 69 -0.73 1.58 -4.51
C ASP A 69 -1.59 2.56 -3.70
N LEU A 70 -0.97 3.47 -2.94
CA LEU A 70 -1.65 4.56 -2.25
C LEU A 70 -2.39 5.49 -3.24
N GLY A 71 -1.78 5.77 -4.40
CA GLY A 71 -2.40 6.55 -5.46
C GLY A 71 -3.62 5.84 -6.07
N LYS A 72 -3.53 4.53 -6.31
CA LYS A 72 -4.66 3.70 -6.79
C LYS A 72 -5.78 3.68 -5.75
N LEU A 73 -5.44 3.44 -4.48
CA LEU A 73 -6.39 3.42 -3.38
C LEU A 73 -7.14 4.76 -3.26
N ALA A 74 -6.41 5.88 -3.30
CA ALA A 74 -7.00 7.20 -3.26
C ALA A 74 -7.95 7.46 -4.46
N SER A 75 -7.60 6.99 -5.66
CA SER A 75 -8.52 7.04 -6.81
C SER A 75 -9.79 6.23 -6.58
N GLN A 76 -9.69 5.05 -5.96
CA GLN A 76 -10.84 4.19 -5.70
C GLN A 76 -11.85 4.81 -4.72
N VAL A 77 -11.40 5.64 -3.79
CA VAL A 77 -12.27 6.43 -2.90
C VAL A 77 -12.67 7.79 -3.48
N ASN A 78 -12.46 8.03 -4.78
CA ASN A 78 -12.70 9.31 -5.46
C ASN A 78 -11.92 10.50 -4.88
N ASN A 79 -10.82 10.24 -4.17
CA ASN A 79 -9.92 11.27 -3.66
C ASN A 79 -8.78 11.50 -4.65
N PHE A 80 -9.11 12.22 -5.72
CA PHE A 80 -8.17 12.49 -6.81
C PHE A 80 -7.00 13.38 -6.37
N ASP A 81 -7.23 14.32 -5.45
CA ASP A 81 -6.18 15.20 -4.93
C ASP A 81 -5.08 14.38 -4.22
N LYS A 82 -5.47 13.48 -3.30
CA LYS A 82 -4.51 12.56 -2.67
C LYS A 82 -3.86 11.62 -3.69
N SER A 83 -4.63 11.13 -4.67
CA SER A 83 -4.08 10.23 -5.69
C SER A 83 -2.96 10.90 -6.48
N MET A 84 -3.17 12.15 -6.88
CA MET A 84 -2.17 12.95 -7.59
C MET A 84 -0.95 13.22 -6.71
N GLU A 85 -1.14 13.55 -5.44
CA GLU A 85 -0.03 13.75 -4.49
C GLU A 85 0.86 12.50 -4.37
N TRP A 86 0.25 11.33 -4.20
CA TRP A 86 0.99 10.06 -4.09
C TRP A 86 1.71 9.69 -5.38
N ARG A 87 1.06 9.87 -6.54
CA ARG A 87 1.70 9.62 -7.84
C ARG A 87 2.87 10.58 -8.08
N GLN A 88 2.72 11.85 -7.68
CA GLN A 88 3.80 12.83 -7.80
C GLN A 88 5.01 12.43 -6.95
N LYS A 89 4.79 11.95 -5.71
CA LYS A 89 5.84 11.40 -4.85
C LYS A 89 6.57 10.22 -5.50
N ALA A 90 5.83 9.29 -6.11
CA ALA A 90 6.42 8.15 -6.85
C ALA A 90 7.32 8.62 -8.01
N ILE A 91 6.86 9.59 -8.79
CA ILE A 91 7.63 10.15 -9.91
C ILE A 91 8.89 10.86 -9.42
N THR A 92 8.79 11.68 -8.37
CA THR A 92 9.94 12.38 -7.78
C THR A 92 10.99 11.40 -7.26
N LEU A 93 10.58 10.31 -6.61
CA LEU A 93 11.49 9.25 -6.15
C LEU A 93 12.22 8.59 -7.33
N LYS A 94 11.49 8.26 -8.41
CA LYS A 94 12.07 7.71 -9.64
C LYS A 94 13.08 8.67 -10.27
N GLN A 95 12.76 9.96 -10.33
CA GLN A 95 13.65 10.99 -10.88
C GLN A 95 14.93 11.12 -10.03
N GLN A 96 14.80 11.18 -8.70
CA GLN A 96 15.96 11.24 -7.80
C GLN A 96 16.88 10.04 -7.97
N ASN A 97 16.33 8.83 -8.09
CA ASN A 97 17.13 7.64 -8.33
C ASN A 97 17.84 7.68 -9.69
N GLN A 98 17.19 8.19 -10.74
CA GLN A 98 17.82 8.36 -12.06
C GLN A 98 18.95 9.39 -12.04
N SER A 99 18.79 10.52 -11.35
CA SER A 99 19.83 11.54 -11.22
C SER A 99 21.08 11.01 -10.50
N LYS A 100 20.87 10.26 -9.41
CA LYS A 100 21.97 9.61 -8.66
C LYS A 100 22.75 8.61 -9.52
N SER A 101 22.07 7.90 -10.43
CA SER A 101 22.74 6.95 -11.35
C SER A 101 23.59 7.65 -12.42
N SER A 102 23.24 8.87 -12.83
CA SER A 102 23.97 9.63 -13.85
C SER A 102 25.16 10.45 -13.35
N GLU A 103 25.31 10.63 -12.03
CA GLU A 103 26.45 11.34 -11.42
C GLU A 103 27.60 10.41 -10.98
N SER A 104 27.50 9.10 -11.27
CA SER A 104 28.50 8.10 -10.90
C SER A 104 29.41 7.64 -12.07
N ASP A 105 29.35 8.31 -13.22
CA ASP A 105 30.22 8.07 -14.39
C ASP A 105 31.31 9.15 -14.55
#